data_AF-A0AAN7VGM8-F1
#
_entry.id   AF-A0AAN7VGM8-F1
#
_cell.length_a   1.000
_cell.length_b   1.000
_cell.length_c   1.000
_cell.angle_alpha   90.00
_cell.angle_beta   90.00
_cell.angle_gamma   90.00
#
_symmetry.space_group_name_H-M   'P 1'
#
loop_
_entity.id
_entity.type
_entity.pdbx_description
1 polymer ?
#
loop_
_entity_poly.entity_id
_entity_poly.type
_entity_poly.pdbx_seq_one_letter_code
_entity_poly.pdbx_strand_id
1 'polypeptide(L)'
;MKKSKNSKSIKRQPSGSFTKYGVILPTFEEALTHKQELDKLKKAIDEFDVSDDSIERFVLETEEPIKAIRILDCKHLSDEELRQKLEQNYEYLYNIVHGISKSERHKKFTTAQYKTGTRTDDLTYNTSMITFTFEQKQLLLHYLSKNFGDNNQYFFKVLLPELCTKIFMDTHNMTYSEAVSYLDSRPPQPIESI
;
A
#
# COMPACT_ATOMS: atom_id res chain seq x y z
N MET A 1 -55.46 41.85 3.99
CA MET A 1 -55.10 40.93 2.89
C MET A 1 -53.58 40.76 2.85
N LYS A 2 -53.03 39.67 3.42
CA LYS A 2 -51.58 39.37 3.38
C LYS A 2 -51.32 38.37 2.27
N LYS A 3 -50.55 38.77 1.25
CA LYS A 3 -50.17 37.94 0.10
C LYS A 3 -49.17 36.86 0.55
N SER A 4 -49.56 35.60 0.40
CA SER A 4 -48.70 34.41 0.51
C SER A 4 -47.61 34.48 -0.56
N LYS A 5 -46.34 34.41 -0.15
CA LYS A 5 -45.20 34.25 -1.07
C LYS A 5 -44.89 32.77 -1.20
N ASN A 6 -45.26 32.20 -2.35
CA ASN A 6 -44.86 30.85 -2.78
C ASN A 6 -43.33 30.76 -2.88
N SER A 7 -42.71 30.01 -1.98
CA SER A 7 -41.32 29.57 -2.09
C SER A 7 -41.23 28.40 -3.06
N LYS A 8 -40.93 28.68 -4.34
CA LYS A 8 -40.55 27.64 -5.30
C LYS A 8 -39.20 27.06 -4.88
N SER A 9 -39.18 25.78 -4.51
CA SER A 9 -37.95 25.03 -4.22
C SER A 9 -37.11 24.90 -5.51
N ILE A 10 -36.01 25.62 -5.59
CA ILE A 10 -35.03 25.48 -6.66
C ILE A 10 -34.31 24.14 -6.43
N LYS A 11 -34.61 23.13 -7.25
CA LYS A 11 -33.83 21.88 -7.30
C LYS A 11 -32.45 22.21 -7.88
N ARG A 12 -31.47 22.46 -7.01
CA ARG A 12 -30.07 22.62 -7.41
C ARG A 12 -29.53 21.26 -7.82
N GLN A 13 -29.22 21.08 -9.10
CA GLN A 13 -28.45 19.92 -9.53
C GLN A 13 -27.01 20.05 -9.02
N PRO A 14 -26.40 18.98 -8.50
CA PRO A 14 -25.04 19.03 -7.98
C PRO A 14 -24.06 19.38 -9.11
N SER A 15 -23.20 20.37 -8.87
CA SER A 15 -22.14 20.75 -9.79
C SER A 15 -21.19 19.57 -9.97
N GLY A 16 -20.93 19.15 -11.22
CA GLY A 16 -20.08 18.00 -11.57
C GLY A 16 -18.61 18.07 -11.13
N SER A 17 -18.23 19.07 -10.33
CA SER A 17 -16.92 19.20 -9.71
C SER A 17 -16.69 18.23 -8.54
N PHE A 18 -17.72 17.83 -7.80
CA PHE A 18 -17.56 16.97 -6.61
C PHE A 18 -17.38 15.49 -6.95
N THR A 19 -18.00 15.01 -8.02
CA THR A 19 -17.83 13.63 -8.52
C THR A 19 -16.40 13.36 -9.00
N LYS A 20 -15.69 14.38 -9.51
CA LYS A 20 -14.29 14.26 -9.96
C LYS A 20 -13.31 13.91 -8.83
N TYR A 21 -13.65 14.21 -7.58
CA TYR A 21 -12.79 13.97 -6.42
C TYR A 21 -13.31 12.82 -5.52
N GLY A 22 -14.22 11.98 -6.02
CA GLY A 22 -14.73 10.82 -5.27
C GLY A 22 -15.60 11.19 -4.06
N VAL A 23 -16.03 12.45 -3.95
CA VAL A 23 -16.91 12.89 -2.87
C VAL A 23 -18.35 12.66 -3.29
N ILE A 24 -18.91 11.52 -2.86
CA ILE A 24 -20.33 11.21 -3.04
C ILE A 24 -21.09 11.98 -1.95
N LEU A 25 -21.73 13.09 -2.33
CA LEU A 25 -22.64 13.81 -1.43
C LEU A 25 -23.93 13.00 -1.30
N PRO A 26 -24.31 12.56 -0.09
CA PRO A 26 -25.55 11.84 0.11
C PRO A 26 -26.73 12.73 -0.29
N THR A 27 -27.75 12.10 -0.85
CA THR A 27 -28.99 12.79 -1.21
C THR A 27 -29.71 13.28 0.04
N PHE A 28 -30.62 14.25 -0.11
CA PHE A 28 -31.39 14.77 1.02
C PHE A 28 -32.20 13.67 1.72
N GLU A 29 -32.70 12.69 0.96
CA GLU A 29 -33.45 11.56 1.49
C GLU A 29 -32.55 10.63 2.32
N GLU A 30 -31.35 10.30 1.83
CA GLU A 30 -30.34 9.54 2.57
C GLU A 30 -29.87 10.29 3.84
N ALA A 31 -29.66 11.60 3.76
CA ALA A 31 -29.30 12.39 4.94
C ALA A 31 -30.40 12.35 6.02
N LEU A 32 -31.67 12.23 5.62
CA LEU A 32 -32.82 12.18 6.52
C LEU A 32 -32.97 10.81 7.19
N THR A 33 -32.72 9.72 6.45
CA THR A 33 -32.72 8.36 7.02
C THR A 33 -31.57 8.19 8.01
N HIS A 34 -30.36 8.64 7.66
CA HIS A 34 -29.21 8.60 8.56
C HIS A 34 -29.47 9.40 9.84
N LYS A 35 -30.16 10.54 9.75
CA LYS A 35 -30.55 11.32 10.93
C LYS A 35 -31.52 10.54 11.82
N GLN A 36 -32.52 9.89 11.23
CA GLN A 36 -33.48 9.08 11.98
C GLN A 36 -32.82 7.87 12.65
N GLU A 37 -31.84 7.24 12.00
CA GLU A 37 -31.05 6.15 12.59
C GLU A 37 -30.19 6.63 13.76
N LEU A 38 -29.54 7.79 13.63
CA LEU A 38 -28.79 8.39 14.72
C LEU A 38 -29.70 8.75 15.91
N ASP A 39 -30.90 9.27 15.65
CA ASP A 39 -31.86 9.59 16.71
C ASP A 39 -32.39 8.32 17.39
N LYS A 40 -32.52 7.20 16.67
CA LYS A 40 -32.86 5.89 17.27
C LYS A 40 -31.72 5.36 18.14
N LEU A 41 -30.47 5.43 17.66
CA LEU A 41 -29.28 5.03 18.41
C LEU A 41 -29.11 5.85 19.69
N LYS A 42 -29.31 7.17 19.61
CA LYS A 42 -29.27 8.04 20.80
C LYS A 42 -30.31 7.65 21.84
N LYS A 43 -31.55 7.39 21.42
CA LYS A 43 -32.59 6.89 22.32
C LYS A 43 -32.23 5.54 22.92
N ALA A 44 -31.68 4.62 22.13
CA ALA A 44 -31.24 3.32 22.64
C ALA A 44 -30.09 3.44 23.65
N ILE A 45 -29.20 4.42 23.50
CA ILE A 45 -28.13 4.72 24.46
C ILE A 45 -28.69 5.37 25.73
N ASP A 46 -29.64 6.30 25.60
CA ASP A 46 -30.28 6.95 26.75
C ASP A 46 -31.17 5.98 27.53
N GLU A 47 -31.75 4.97 26.85
CA GLU A 47 -32.50 3.85 27.44
C GLU A 47 -31.58 2.74 27.99
N PHE A 48 -30.27 2.77 27.65
CA PHE A 48 -29.28 1.83 28.17
C PHE A 48 -28.89 2.25 29.59
N ASP A 49 -29.72 1.84 30.56
CA ASP A 49 -29.48 2.05 31.98
C ASP A 49 -28.28 1.22 32.45
N VAL A 50 -27.18 1.89 32.83
CA VAL A 50 -25.92 1.27 33.30
C VAL A 50 -26.06 0.68 34.71
N SER A 51 -27.28 0.65 35.25
CA SER A 51 -27.61 0.20 36.61
C SER A 51 -27.88 -1.29 36.75
N ASP A 52 -27.93 -2.05 35.64
CA ASP A 52 -28.21 -3.48 35.69
C ASP A 52 -26.89 -4.28 35.76
N ASP A 53 -26.65 -4.90 36.92
CA ASP A 53 -25.54 -5.83 37.24
C ASP A 53 -25.53 -7.11 36.37
N SER A 54 -26.34 -7.14 35.31
CA SER A 54 -26.37 -8.16 34.27
C SER A 54 -25.65 -7.67 33.01
N ILE A 55 -24.36 -7.33 33.16
CA ILE A 55 -23.44 -7.45 32.02
C ILE A 55 -23.36 -8.95 31.74
N GLU A 56 -24.31 -9.49 30.96
CA GLU A 56 -24.10 -10.70 30.21
C GLU A 56 -22.79 -10.47 29.48
N ARG A 57 -21.73 -11.15 29.95
CA ARG A 57 -20.43 -11.08 29.34
C ARG A 57 -20.68 -11.42 27.89
N PHE A 58 -20.60 -10.41 27.02
CA PHE A 58 -20.48 -10.60 25.59
C PHE A 58 -19.24 -11.48 25.43
N VAL A 59 -19.47 -12.78 25.34
CA VAL A 59 -18.50 -13.71 24.81
C VAL A 59 -18.46 -13.29 23.36
N LEU A 60 -17.49 -12.44 23.01
CA LEU A 60 -17.02 -12.41 21.63
C LEU A 60 -16.76 -13.87 21.32
N GLU A 61 -17.61 -14.48 20.50
CA GLU A 61 -17.23 -15.65 19.74
C GLU A 61 -15.98 -15.19 19.01
N THR A 62 -14.83 -15.53 19.58
CA THR A 62 -13.54 -15.24 18.96
C THR A 62 -13.59 -15.99 17.65
N GLU A 63 -13.87 -15.24 16.58
CA GLU A 63 -13.66 -15.65 15.21
C GLU A 63 -12.35 -16.43 15.19
N GLU A 64 -12.41 -17.58 14.53
CA GLU A 64 -11.38 -18.60 14.41
C GLU A 64 -9.95 -18.08 14.63
N PRO A 65 -9.09 -18.79 15.38
CA PRO A 65 -7.76 -18.30 15.71
C PRO A 65 -7.08 -17.82 14.43
N ILE A 66 -6.89 -16.49 14.33
CA ILE A 66 -6.33 -15.83 13.15
C ILE A 66 -5.07 -16.60 12.80
N LYS A 67 -5.12 -17.39 11.71
CA LYS A 67 -3.98 -18.21 11.30
C LYS A 67 -2.80 -17.27 11.19
N ALA A 68 -1.74 -17.54 11.95
CA ALA A 68 -0.57 -16.68 11.99
C ALA A 68 -0.04 -16.52 10.55
N ILE A 69 -0.29 -15.34 9.96
CA ILE A 69 0.21 -15.03 8.63
C ILE A 69 1.72 -14.94 8.76
N ARG A 70 2.44 -15.87 8.13
CA ARG A 70 3.91 -15.81 8.11
C ARG A 70 4.33 -14.68 7.18
N ILE A 71 4.56 -13.51 7.76
CA ILE A 71 5.09 -12.35 7.04
C ILE A 71 6.60 -12.51 6.94
N LEU A 72 7.10 -12.68 5.71
CA LEU A 72 8.51 -12.65 5.40
C LEU A 72 8.93 -11.19 5.20
N ASP A 73 9.90 -10.72 5.96
CA ASP A 73 10.48 -9.40 5.80
C ASP A 73 11.99 -9.41 6.08
N CYS A 74 12.65 -8.32 5.73
CA CYS A 74 14.08 -8.10 5.93
C CYS A 74 14.35 -7.23 7.17
N LYS A 75 13.34 -6.97 8.00
CA LYS A 75 13.47 -6.03 9.14
C LYS A 75 14.33 -6.57 10.27
N HIS A 76 14.52 -7.88 10.29
CA HIS A 76 15.37 -8.58 11.25
C HIS A 76 16.87 -8.44 10.94
N LEU A 77 17.24 -7.98 9.74
CA LEU A 77 18.64 -7.80 9.36
C LEU A 77 19.25 -6.62 10.13
N SER A 78 20.41 -6.85 10.76
CA SER A 78 21.23 -5.78 11.33
C SER A 78 21.85 -4.90 10.25
N ASP A 79 22.26 -3.68 10.62
CA ASP A 79 22.92 -2.76 9.69
C ASP A 79 24.23 -3.32 9.11
N GLU A 80 24.96 -4.13 9.90
CA GLU A 80 26.19 -4.78 9.46
C GLU A 80 25.90 -5.89 8.44
N GLU A 81 24.92 -6.75 8.70
CA GLU A 81 24.48 -7.79 7.76
C GLU A 81 23.95 -7.17 6.46
N LEU A 82 23.19 -6.09 6.57
CA LEU A 82 22.68 -5.37 5.40
C LEU A 82 23.82 -4.79 4.55
N ARG A 83 24.86 -4.21 5.18
CA ARG A 83 26.06 -3.74 4.46
C ARG A 83 26.79 -4.87 3.76
N GLN A 84 26.95 -6.03 4.41
CA GLN A 84 27.56 -7.19 3.77
C GLN A 84 26.74 -7.66 2.57
N LYS A 85 25.41 -7.73 2.69
CA LYS A 85 24.51 -8.08 1.58
C LYS A 85 24.57 -7.06 0.45
N LEU A 86 24.79 -5.78 0.75
CA LEU A 86 24.96 -4.73 -0.25
C LEU A 86 26.26 -4.88 -1.03
N GLU A 87 27.36 -5.17 -0.35
CA GLU A 87 28.67 -5.40 -0.96
C GLU A 87 28.65 -6.66 -1.84
N GLN A 88 28.04 -7.75 -1.34
CA GLN A 88 27.88 -9.00 -2.10
C GLN A 88 27.06 -8.81 -3.39
N ASN A 89 26.09 -7.88 -3.38
CA ASN A 89 25.23 -7.61 -4.52
C ASN A 89 25.69 -6.43 -5.39
N TYR A 90 26.88 -5.87 -5.12
CA TYR A 90 27.42 -4.77 -5.91
C TYR A 90 27.60 -5.18 -7.38
N GLU A 91 28.25 -6.32 -7.62
CA GLU A 91 28.52 -6.81 -8.97
C GLU A 91 27.23 -7.10 -9.75
N TYR A 92 26.23 -7.65 -9.06
CA TYR A 92 24.90 -7.88 -9.63
C TYR A 92 24.28 -6.58 -10.16
N LEU A 93 24.28 -5.52 -9.35
CA LEU A 93 23.77 -4.22 -9.77
C LEU A 93 24.62 -3.58 -10.87
N TYR A 94 25.95 -3.68 -10.77
CA TYR A 94 26.87 -3.19 -11.79
C TYR A 94 26.55 -3.83 -13.16
N ASN A 95 26.33 -5.14 -13.18
CA ASN A 95 25.97 -5.87 -14.39
C ASN A 95 24.60 -5.45 -14.96
N ILE A 96 23.64 -5.05 -14.12
CA ILE A 96 22.36 -4.50 -14.58
C ILE A 96 22.54 -3.11 -15.20
N VAL A 97 23.30 -2.22 -14.56
CA VAL A 97 23.56 -0.86 -15.08
C VAL A 97 24.19 -0.91 -16.46
N HIS A 98 25.15 -1.80 -16.68
CA HIS A 98 25.87 -1.93 -17.95
C HIS A 98 25.16 -2.83 -18.97
N GLY A 99 23.95 -3.31 -18.67
CA GLY A 99 23.17 -4.15 -19.58
C GLY A 99 23.75 -5.55 -19.81
N ILE A 100 24.71 -5.98 -18.98
CA ILE A 100 25.31 -7.32 -19.01
C ILE A 100 24.30 -8.35 -18.50
N SER A 101 23.62 -8.03 -17.39
CA SER A 101 22.59 -8.88 -16.79
C SER A 101 21.18 -8.51 -17.28
N LYS A 102 20.37 -9.53 -17.57
CA LYS A 102 19.00 -9.36 -18.06
C LYS A 102 18.04 -9.12 -16.88
N SER A 103 17.82 -7.86 -16.50
CA SER A 103 16.69 -7.48 -15.65
C SER A 103 15.46 -7.12 -16.49
N GLU A 104 14.29 -7.61 -16.10
CA GLU A 104 13.03 -7.22 -16.76
C GLU A 104 12.73 -5.74 -16.56
N ARG A 105 13.00 -5.19 -15.37
CA ARG A 105 12.81 -3.77 -15.07
C ARG A 105 13.76 -2.90 -15.91
N HIS A 106 15.02 -3.32 -16.08
CA HIS A 106 15.97 -2.65 -16.97
C HIS A 106 15.49 -2.63 -18.43
N LYS A 107 15.01 -3.76 -18.94
CA LYS A 107 14.45 -3.84 -20.30
C LYS A 107 13.20 -2.98 -20.48
N LYS A 108 12.29 -2.99 -19.50
CA LYS A 108 11.08 -2.14 -19.51
C LYS A 108 11.45 -0.66 -19.49
N PHE A 109 12.39 -0.25 -18.65
CA PHE A 109 12.84 1.14 -18.55
C PHE A 109 13.50 1.63 -19.85
N THR A 110 14.45 0.87 -20.39
CA THR A 110 15.13 1.21 -21.65
C THR A 110 14.14 1.25 -22.82
N THR A 111 13.29 0.23 -22.95
CA THR A 111 12.26 0.20 -24.01
C THR A 111 11.29 1.38 -23.90
N ALA A 112 10.89 1.76 -22.68
CA ALA A 112 10.03 2.92 -22.45
C ALA A 112 10.71 4.26 -22.77
N GLN A 113 12.02 4.37 -22.54
CA GLN A 113 12.79 5.56 -22.87
C GLN A 113 12.96 5.76 -24.38
N TYR A 114 13.12 4.66 -25.14
CA TYR A 114 13.34 4.72 -26.60
C TYR A 114 12.05 4.67 -27.43
N LYS A 115 10.96 4.09 -26.90
CA LYS A 115 9.64 4.10 -27.57
C LYS A 115 8.75 5.17 -26.95
N THR A 116 8.61 6.29 -27.65
CA THR A 116 7.66 7.37 -27.38
C THR A 116 6.25 6.79 -27.20
N GLY A 117 5.81 6.62 -25.94
CA GLY A 117 4.43 6.25 -25.62
C GLY A 117 4.22 5.19 -24.52
N THR A 118 5.27 4.47 -24.10
CA THR A 118 5.15 3.52 -22.97
C THR A 118 5.25 4.28 -21.65
N ARG A 119 4.13 4.44 -20.94
CA ARG A 119 4.09 5.07 -19.62
C ARG A 119 5.00 4.30 -18.66
N THR A 120 6.00 5.00 -18.09
CA THR A 120 6.86 4.45 -17.02
C THR A 120 6.13 4.33 -15.67
N ASP A 121 4.84 4.61 -15.64
CA ASP A 121 4.03 4.68 -14.41
C ASP A 121 3.93 3.29 -13.74
N ASP A 122 3.92 2.19 -14.50
CA ASP A 122 3.89 0.83 -13.96
C ASP A 122 5.16 0.41 -13.21
N LEU A 123 6.29 1.08 -13.43
CA LEU A 123 7.54 0.77 -12.71
C LEU A 123 7.59 1.35 -11.29
N THR A 124 6.58 2.14 -10.89
CA THR A 124 6.51 2.76 -9.56
C THR A 124 5.94 1.85 -8.47
N TYR A 125 5.29 0.74 -8.83
CA TYR A 125 4.86 -0.26 -7.84
C TYR A 125 6.09 -0.99 -7.31
N ASN A 126 6.56 -0.52 -6.15
CA ASN A 126 7.77 -0.98 -5.50
C ASN A 126 7.43 -1.63 -4.16
N THR A 127 6.63 -2.70 -4.23
CA THR A 127 6.27 -3.57 -3.09
C THR A 127 7.50 -4.15 -2.40
N SER A 128 8.63 -4.27 -3.12
CA SER A 128 9.93 -4.73 -2.61
C SER A 128 10.51 -3.88 -1.47
N MET A 129 10.14 -2.59 -1.35
CA MET A 129 10.65 -1.72 -0.28
C MET A 129 9.90 -1.89 1.06
N ILE A 130 8.72 -2.51 1.05
CA ILE A 130 7.88 -2.63 2.26
C ILE A 130 8.52 -3.56 3.30
N THR A 131 9.42 -4.45 2.87
CA THR A 131 10.11 -5.42 3.72
C THR A 131 11.24 -4.84 4.56
N PHE A 132 11.61 -3.56 4.36
CA PHE A 132 12.70 -2.89 5.07
C PHE A 132 12.19 -1.81 6.02
N THR A 133 12.90 -1.60 7.13
CA THR A 133 12.67 -0.48 8.06
C THR A 133 13.06 0.85 7.42
N PHE A 134 12.69 1.97 8.05
CA PHE A 134 13.05 3.30 7.56
C PHE A 134 14.56 3.53 7.56
N GLU A 135 15.25 3.11 8.62
CA GLU A 135 16.71 3.25 8.75
C GLU A 135 17.45 2.41 7.69
N GLN A 136 17.02 1.16 7.49
CA GLN A 136 17.54 0.30 6.44
C GLN A 136 17.36 0.92 5.05
N LYS A 137 16.21 1.57 4.77
CA LYS A 137 15.99 2.29 3.51
C LYS A 137 16.98 3.44 3.33
N GLN A 138 17.26 4.20 4.37
CA GLN A 138 18.26 5.27 4.30
C GLN A 138 19.65 4.69 3.98
N LEU A 139 20.00 3.56 4.58
CA LEU A 139 21.26 2.87 4.32
C LEU A 139 21.34 2.38 2.87
N LEU A 140 20.28 1.76 2.34
CA LEU A 140 20.18 1.34 0.94
C LEU A 140 20.36 2.52 -0.03
N LEU A 141 19.68 3.63 0.24
CA LEU A 141 19.77 4.84 -0.58
C LEU A 141 21.18 5.45 -0.54
N HIS A 142 21.79 5.54 0.65
CA HIS A 142 23.14 6.05 0.82
C HIS A 142 24.18 5.18 0.11
N TYR A 143 24.04 3.85 0.20
CA TYR A 143 24.94 2.92 -0.47
C TYR A 143 24.85 3.06 -1.99
N LEU A 144 23.64 3.10 -2.53
CA LEU A 144 23.44 3.21 -3.97
C LEU A 144 23.91 4.57 -4.49
N SER A 145 23.66 5.68 -3.78
CA SER A 145 24.09 7.02 -4.23
C SER A 145 25.62 7.15 -4.24
N LYS A 146 26.28 6.57 -3.24
CA LYS A 146 27.75 6.53 -3.15
C LYS A 146 28.38 5.77 -4.33
N ASN A 147 27.76 4.67 -4.75
CA ASN A 147 28.35 3.73 -5.70
C ASN A 147 27.92 3.92 -7.16
N PHE A 148 26.72 4.44 -7.40
CA PHE A 148 26.14 4.56 -8.75
C PHE A 148 25.80 6.01 -9.14
N GLY A 149 26.04 6.99 -8.27
CA GLY A 149 25.83 8.41 -8.53
C GLY A 149 24.41 8.90 -8.23
N ASP A 150 24.02 10.01 -8.86
CA ASP A 150 22.81 10.75 -8.49
C ASP A 150 21.50 9.97 -8.63
N ASN A 151 20.55 10.36 -7.77
CA ASN A 151 19.19 9.83 -7.59
C ASN A 151 18.26 10.04 -8.81
N ASN A 152 18.66 9.49 -9.96
CA ASN A 152 17.93 9.60 -11.21
C ASN A 152 16.70 8.69 -11.23
N GLN A 153 15.78 8.90 -12.16
CA GLN A 153 14.58 8.05 -12.25
C GLN A 153 14.91 6.56 -12.42
N TYR A 154 16.01 6.25 -13.10
CA TYR A 154 16.50 4.88 -13.26
C TYR A 154 16.83 4.21 -11.91
N PHE A 155 17.37 4.99 -10.98
CA PHE A 155 17.71 4.52 -9.65
C PHE A 155 16.47 4.03 -8.89
N PHE A 156 15.43 4.87 -8.80
CA PHE A 156 14.22 4.54 -8.04
C PHE A 156 13.30 3.54 -8.75
N LYS A 157 13.31 3.51 -10.09
CA LYS A 157 12.44 2.64 -10.89
C LYS A 157 13.06 1.27 -11.20
N VAL A 158 14.39 1.16 -11.15
CA VAL A 158 15.11 -0.07 -11.53
C VAL A 158 16.05 -0.52 -10.41
N LEU A 159 17.11 0.24 -10.11
CA LEU A 159 18.19 -0.25 -9.24
C LEU A 159 17.74 -0.56 -7.82
N LEU A 160 17.00 0.36 -7.20
CA LEU A 160 16.50 0.19 -5.84
C LEU A 160 15.51 -0.99 -5.72
N PRO A 161 14.46 -1.12 -6.56
CA PRO A 161 13.61 -2.31 -6.58
C PRO A 161 14.37 -3.63 -6.79
N GLU A 162 15.31 -3.66 -7.72
CA GLU A 162 16.09 -4.86 -8.04
C GLU A 162 17.00 -5.26 -6.88
N LEU A 163 17.65 -4.27 -6.25
CA LEU A 163 18.45 -4.49 -5.05
C LEU A 163 17.60 -5.02 -3.89
N CYS A 164 16.46 -4.39 -3.61
CA CYS A 164 15.53 -4.82 -2.56
C CYS A 164 15.04 -6.26 -2.80
N THR A 165 14.67 -6.58 -4.03
CA THR A 165 14.24 -7.93 -4.42
C THR A 165 15.38 -8.93 -4.26
N LYS A 166 16.59 -8.59 -4.69
CA LYS A 166 17.76 -9.46 -4.58
C LYS A 166 18.15 -9.73 -3.12
N ILE A 167 18.18 -8.70 -2.27
CA ILE A 167 18.42 -8.87 -0.83
C ILE A 167 17.34 -9.76 -0.20
N PHE A 168 16.07 -9.57 -0.59
CA PHE A 168 14.97 -10.42 -0.11
C PHE A 168 15.16 -11.89 -0.52
N MET A 169 15.52 -12.15 -1.78
CA MET A 169 15.86 -13.48 -2.28
C MET A 169 17.01 -14.11 -1.47
N ASP A 170 18.08 -13.35 -1.24
CA ASP A 170 19.27 -13.82 -0.53
C ASP A 170 19.04 -14.01 0.99
N THR A 171 17.99 -13.41 1.54
CA THR A 171 17.63 -13.51 2.96
C THR A 171 16.71 -14.72 3.19
N HIS A 172 15.81 -14.99 2.25
CA HIS A 172 14.82 -16.07 2.35
C HIS A 172 15.15 -17.30 1.50
N ASN A 173 16.31 -17.31 0.82
CA ASN A 173 16.74 -18.35 -0.11
C ASN A 173 15.68 -18.69 -1.16
N MET A 174 15.09 -17.65 -1.76
CA MET A 174 14.02 -17.77 -2.75
C MET A 174 14.53 -17.49 -4.16
N THR A 175 13.88 -18.11 -5.15
CA THR A 175 14.08 -17.75 -6.55
C THR A 175 13.47 -16.38 -6.86
N TYR A 176 13.88 -15.77 -7.97
CA TYR A 176 13.36 -14.46 -8.38
C TYR A 176 11.85 -14.50 -8.60
N SER A 177 11.33 -15.57 -9.22
CA SER A 177 9.90 -15.74 -9.48
C SER A 177 9.09 -15.84 -8.18
N GLU A 178 9.59 -16.57 -7.19
CA GLU A 178 8.93 -16.72 -5.88
C GLU A 178 8.92 -15.40 -5.10
N ALA A 179 10.07 -14.70 -5.08
CA ALA A 179 10.20 -13.42 -4.40
C ALA A 179 9.26 -12.36 -4.99
N VAL A 180 9.22 -12.24 -6.33
CA VAL A 180 8.33 -11.29 -7.02
C VAL A 180 6.86 -11.65 -6.77
N SER A 181 6.50 -12.93 -6.93
CA SER A 181 5.12 -13.38 -6.67
C SER A 181 4.68 -13.07 -5.24
N TYR A 182 5.55 -13.25 -4.25
CA TYR A 182 5.25 -12.97 -2.85
C TYR A 182 5.14 -11.47 -2.54
N LEU A 183 5.99 -10.65 -3.15
CA LEU A 183 5.98 -9.20 -2.97
C LEU A 183 4.77 -8.55 -3.65
N ASP A 184 4.37 -9.06 -4.82
CA ASP A 184 3.21 -8.58 -5.58
C ASP A 184 1.88 -9.02 -4.97
N SER A 185 1.83 -10.17 -4.28
CA SER A 185 0.63 -10.68 -3.62
C SER A 185 0.30 -9.99 -2.28
N ARG A 186 0.86 -8.80 -2.00
CA ARG A 186 0.59 -8.07 -0.75
C ARG A 186 -0.65 -7.16 -0.89
N PRO A 187 -1.56 -7.12 0.12
CA PRO A 187 -1.44 -7.70 1.45
C PRO A 187 -1.56 -9.24 1.46
N PRO A 188 -0.78 -9.93 2.34
CA PRO A 188 -0.74 -11.38 2.36
C PRO A 188 -2.14 -11.96 2.60
N GLN A 189 -2.59 -12.82 1.69
CA GLN A 189 -3.86 -13.52 1.86
C GLN A 189 -3.69 -14.65 2.91
N PRO A 190 -4.72 -14.92 3.72
CA PRO A 190 -4.69 -16.04 4.66
C PRO A 190 -4.49 -17.35 3.90
N ILE A 191 -3.57 -18.20 4.38
CA ILE A 191 -3.23 -19.46 3.72
C ILE A 191 -4.40 -20.45 3.93
N GLU A 192 -5.05 -20.85 2.85
CA GLU A 192 -5.91 -22.04 2.81
C GLU A 192 -5.01 -23.27 2.94
N SER A 193 -5.11 -23.97 4.07
CA SER A 193 -4.35 -25.18 4.35
C SER A 193 -4.93 -26.35 3.54
N ILE A 194 -4.10 -26.98 2.72
CA ILE A 194 -4.34 -28.30 2.09
C ILE A 194 -4.25 -29.39 3.16
#